data_AF-A0A7W1YD58-F1
#
_entry.id   AF-A0A7W1YD58-F1
#
_cell.length_a   1.000
_cell.length_b   1.000
_cell.length_c   1.000
_cell.angle_alpha   90.00
_cell.angle_beta   90.00
_cell.angle_gamma   90.00
#
_symmetry.space_group_name_H-M   'P 1'
#
loop_
_entity.id
_entity.type
_entity.pdbx_description
1 polymer ?
#
loop_
_entity_poly.entity_id
_entity_poly.type
_entity_poly.pdbx_seq_one_letter_code
_entity_poly.pdbx_strand_id
1 'polypeptide(L)'
;MYNKLTFDAQGNLYGATNANGANGLGSVFKLTRTNGGWTYTDLHDFAGGDDGASPYGSVAVDARGNVFGTAAVGGSNNQGLVFEITP
;
A
#
# COMPACT_ATOMS: atom_id res chain seq x y z
N MET A 1 9.56 -12.71 -6.01
CA MET A 1 9.74 -11.29 -6.36
C MET A 1 9.53 -10.48 -5.09
N TYR A 2 10.43 -9.55 -4.76
CA TYR A 2 10.40 -8.81 -3.49
C TYR A 2 9.45 -7.61 -3.57
N ASN A 3 8.67 -7.34 -2.52
CA ASN A 3 7.92 -6.10 -2.39
C ASN A 3 8.91 -4.94 -2.44
N LYS A 4 8.77 -4.08 -3.46
CA LYS A 4 9.69 -2.98 -3.72
C LYS A 4 9.05 -1.69 -3.24
N LEU A 5 9.86 -0.88 -2.55
CA LEU A 5 9.47 0.43 -2.04
C LEU A 5 9.52 1.48 -3.17
N THR A 6 8.62 2.45 -3.11
CA THR A 6 8.47 3.51 -4.12
C THR A 6 8.69 4.88 -3.49
N PHE A 7 9.50 5.72 -4.12
CA PHE A 7 9.71 7.10 -3.69
C PHE A 7 8.77 8.06 -4.43
N ASP A 8 8.25 9.07 -3.73
CA ASP A 8 7.69 10.27 -4.37
C ASP A 8 8.77 11.35 -4.62
N ALA A 9 8.38 12.45 -5.27
CA ALA A 9 9.28 13.56 -5.60
C ALA A 9 9.78 14.33 -4.36
N GLN A 10 9.08 14.21 -3.23
CA GLN A 10 9.41 14.84 -1.96
C GLN A 10 10.35 13.96 -1.11
N GLY A 11 10.66 12.74 -1.56
CA GLY A 11 11.52 11.80 -0.87
C GLY A 11 10.82 10.97 0.21
N ASN A 12 9.49 10.94 0.21
CA ASN A 12 8.73 10.00 1.02
C ASN A 12 8.75 8.61 0.38
N LEU A 13 8.71 7.57 1.22
CA LEU A 13 8.74 6.18 0.80
C LEU A 13 7.37 5.54 0.99
N TYR A 14 6.95 4.73 0.04
CA TYR A 14 5.67 4.04 0.06
C TYR A 14 5.91 2.54 -0.14
N GLY A 15 5.07 1.74 0.49
CA GLY A 15 5.18 0.29 0.38
C GLY A 15 3.87 -0.40 0.72
N ALA A 16 3.79 -1.67 0.30
CA ALA A 16 2.73 -2.56 0.67
C ALA A 16 3.31 -3.83 1.30
N THR A 17 2.61 -4.36 2.30
CA THR A 17 2.92 -5.64 2.93
C THR A 17 1.81 -6.62 2.59
N ASN A 18 2.18 -7.87 2.29
CA ASN A 18 1.21 -8.92 1.92
C ASN A 18 0.56 -9.60 3.14
N ALA A 19 1.16 -9.41 4.32
CA ALA A 19 0.69 -9.91 5.61
C ALA A 19 1.11 -8.93 6.70
N ASN A 20 0.15 -8.15 7.21
CA ASN A 20 0.20 -7.27 8.38
C ASN A 20 -1.19 -6.60 8.53
N GLY A 21 -1.29 -5.56 9.34
CA GLY A 21 -2.48 -4.73 9.50
C GLY A 21 -3.49 -5.36 10.45
N ALA A 22 -4.58 -4.64 10.71
CA ALA A 22 -5.61 -5.01 11.68
C ALA A 22 -6.11 -6.47 11.56
N ASN A 23 -6.15 -7.02 10.34
CA ASN A 23 -6.65 -8.37 10.05
C ASN A 23 -5.57 -9.34 9.56
N GLY A 24 -4.29 -8.94 9.50
CA GLY A 24 -3.22 -9.77 8.95
C GLY A 24 -3.30 -9.97 7.43
N LEU A 25 -4.16 -9.22 6.73
CA LEU A 25 -4.42 -9.33 5.30
C LEU A 25 -3.52 -8.44 4.44
N GLY A 26 -2.63 -7.69 5.07
CA GLY A 26 -1.71 -6.76 4.41
C GLY A 26 -2.11 -5.30 4.64
N SER A 27 -1.17 -4.41 4.38
CA SER A 27 -1.36 -2.97 4.55
C SER A 27 -0.56 -2.17 3.53
N VAL A 28 -0.97 -0.92 3.29
CA VAL A 28 -0.20 0.09 2.56
C VAL A 28 0.25 1.16 3.53
N PHE A 29 1.52 1.54 3.46
CA PHE A 29 2.10 2.51 4.37
C PHE A 29 2.91 3.57 3.64
N LYS A 30 3.14 4.69 4.34
CA LYS A 30 4.05 5.77 3.97
C LYS A 30 5.08 5.97 5.06
N LEU A 31 6.34 6.19 4.68
CA LEU A 31 7.37 6.76 5.52
C LEU A 31 7.68 8.16 5.02
N THR A 32 7.39 9.16 5.85
CA THR A 32 7.74 10.55 5.56
C THR A 32 9.12 10.84 6.11
N ARG A 33 10.01 11.39 5.28
CA ARG A 33 11.35 11.75 5.75
C ARG A 33 11.29 13.02 6.59
N THR A 34 11.68 12.93 7.85
CA THR A 34 11.77 14.07 8.78
C THR A 34 13.23 14.34 9.13
N ASN A 35 13.51 15.41 9.91
CA ASN A 35 14.86 15.80 10.28
C ASN A 35 15.59 14.69 11.06
N GLY A 36 16.29 13.81 10.34
CA GLY A 36 17.10 12.72 10.87
C GLY A 36 16.43 11.34 10.92
N GLY A 37 15.19 11.18 10.44
CA GLY A 37 14.47 9.91 10.58
C GLY A 37 13.30 9.72 9.61
N TRP A 38 12.50 8.70 9.93
CA TRP A 38 11.30 8.32 9.18
C TRP A 38 10.09 8.33 10.11
N THR A 39 9.03 9.02 9.72
CA THR A 39 7.73 8.94 10.39
C THR A 39 6.85 7.96 9.63
N TYR A 40 6.42 6.90 10.30
CA TYR A 40 5.47 5.93 9.75
C TYR A 40 4.05 6.49 9.74
N THR A 41 3.33 6.25 8.65
CA THR A 41 1.90 6.50 8.52
C THR A 41 1.28 5.26 7.91
N ASP A 42 0.29 4.72 8.61
CA ASP A 42 -0.57 3.69 8.06
C ASP A 42 -1.57 4.36 7.11
N LEU A 43 -1.55 3.97 5.84
CA LEU A 43 -2.46 4.55 4.86
C LEU A 43 -3.73 3.72 4.74
N HIS A 44 -3.59 2.39 4.82
CA HIS A 44 -4.72 1.48 4.73
C HIS A 44 -4.36 0.07 5.20
N ASP A 45 -5.21 -0.50 6.05
CA ASP A 45 -5.20 -1.90 6.43
C ASP A 45 -6.34 -2.63 5.72
N PHE A 46 -6.00 -3.69 4.98
CA PHE A 46 -6.99 -4.45 4.22
C PHE A 46 -7.92 -5.26 5.15
N ALA A 47 -9.21 -5.25 4.82
CA ALA A 47 -10.26 -5.98 5.54
C ALA A 47 -10.72 -7.27 4.84
N GLY A 48 -10.26 -7.55 3.62
CA GLY A 48 -10.74 -8.67 2.81
C GLY A 48 -12.05 -8.35 2.08
N GLY A 49 -12.66 -9.36 1.46
CA GLY A 49 -13.88 -9.17 0.67
C GLY A 49 -13.66 -8.16 -0.47
N ASP A 50 -14.54 -7.16 -0.57
CA ASP A 50 -14.49 -6.12 -1.60
C ASP A 50 -13.31 -5.15 -1.41
N ASP A 51 -12.78 -5.04 -0.19
CA ASP A 51 -11.61 -4.21 0.13
C ASP A 51 -10.31 -4.85 -0.40
N GLY A 52 -10.31 -6.18 -0.55
CA GLY A 52 -9.20 -6.97 -1.04
C GLY A 52 -8.25 -7.46 0.06
N ALA A 53 -7.27 -8.27 -0.33
CA ALA A 53 -6.24 -8.77 0.59
C ALA A 53 -4.97 -9.21 -0.16
N SER A 54 -3.90 -9.38 0.60
CA SER A 54 -2.56 -9.74 0.14
C SER A 54 -2.09 -8.84 -1.01
N PRO A 55 -1.83 -7.54 -0.73
CA PRO A 55 -1.16 -6.64 -1.66
C PRO A 55 0.09 -7.29 -2.24
N TYR A 56 0.26 -7.13 -3.54
CA TYR A 56 1.35 -7.78 -4.27
C TYR A 56 2.15 -6.76 -5.09
N GLY A 57 3.48 -6.80 -4.95
CA GLY A 57 4.40 -5.97 -5.72
C GLY A 57 4.64 -4.57 -5.14
N SER A 58 5.17 -3.67 -5.96
CA SER A 58 5.35 -2.26 -5.62
C SER A 58 4.08 -1.46 -5.87
N VAL A 59 3.91 -0.38 -5.10
CA VAL A 59 2.89 0.62 -5.37
C VAL A 59 3.39 1.69 -6.35
N ALA A 60 2.49 2.30 -7.10
CA ALA A 60 2.75 3.54 -7.84
C ALA A 60 2.21 4.74 -7.05
N VAL A 61 2.86 5.90 -7.18
CA VAL A 61 2.46 7.12 -6.46
C VAL A 61 2.39 8.27 -7.47
N ASP A 62 1.30 9.04 -7.44
CA ASP A 62 1.16 10.21 -8.29
C ASP A 62 1.69 11.50 -7.63
N ALA A 63 1.68 12.61 -8.39
CA ALA A 63 2.17 13.90 -7.90
C ALA A 63 1.29 14.52 -6.78
N ARG A 64 0.08 14.00 -6.57
CA ARG A 64 -0.84 14.41 -5.50
C ARG A 64 -0.67 13.56 -4.24
N GLY A 65 0.11 12.49 -4.32
CA GLY A 65 0.36 11.55 -3.22
C GLY A 65 -0.65 10.39 -3.17
N ASN A 66 -1.49 10.22 -4.19
CA ASN A 66 -2.36 9.04 -4.29
C ASN A 66 -1.50 7.81 -4.54
N VAL A 67 -1.88 6.69 -3.92
CA VAL A 67 -1.15 5.43 -3.99
C VAL A 67 -1.98 4.39 -4.73
N PHE A 68 -1.41 3.79 -5.76
CA PHE A 68 -2.05 2.79 -6.60
C PHE A 68 -1.33 1.44 -6.47
N GLY A 69 -2.07 0.35 -6.48
CA GLY A 69 -1.49 -0.97 -6.42
C GLY A 69 -2.48 -2.08 -6.73
N THR A 70 -2.03 -3.31 -6.52
CA THR A 70 -2.81 -4.52 -6.74
C THR A 70 -2.86 -5.38 -5.48
N ALA A 71 -4.03 -5.96 -5.22
CA ALA A 71 -4.24 -6.99 -4.23
C ALA A 71 -4.54 -8.33 -4.92
N ALA A 72 -3.99 -9.43 -4.41
CA ALA A 72 -4.18 -10.76 -5.00
C ALA A 72 -5.58 -11.34 -4.74
N VAL A 73 -6.28 -10.80 -3.75
CA VAL A 73 -7.61 -11.21 -3.29
C VAL A 73 -8.55 -10.01 -3.39
N GLY A 74 -9.83 -10.26 -3.64
CA GLY A 74 -10.85 -9.24 -3.87
C GLY A 74 -11.37 -9.18 -5.31
N GLY A 75 -12.23 -8.22 -5.59
CA GLY A 75 -12.96 -8.11 -6.85
C GLY A 75 -14.04 -9.18 -7.02
N SER A 76 -14.82 -9.11 -8.10
CA SER A 76 -16.06 -9.90 -8.27
C SER A 76 -15.88 -11.42 -8.21
N ASN A 77 -14.68 -11.93 -8.52
CA ASN A 77 -14.37 -13.36 -8.52
C ASN A 77 -13.30 -13.75 -7.49
N ASN A 78 -12.95 -12.83 -6.59
CA ASN A 78 -11.87 -13.02 -5.62
C ASN A 78 -10.49 -13.36 -6.27
N GLN A 79 -10.25 -12.85 -7.48
CA GLN A 79 -9.03 -13.06 -8.27
C GLN A 79 -8.15 -11.82 -8.35
N GLY A 80 -8.38 -10.88 -7.43
CA GLY A 80 -7.60 -9.67 -7.25
C GLY A 80 -8.33 -8.42 -7.72
N LEU A 81 -7.80 -7.28 -7.26
CA LEU A 81 -8.29 -5.95 -7.58
C LEU A 81 -7.13 -4.97 -7.76
N VAL A 82 -7.44 -3.84 -8.38
CA VAL A 82 -6.61 -2.63 -8.36
C VAL A 82 -7.22 -1.67 -7.34
N PHE A 83 -6.39 -1.04 -6.52
CA PHE A 83 -6.82 -0.04 -5.55
C PHE A 83 -6.17 1.32 -5.81
N GLU A 84 -6.85 2.38 -5.37
CA GLU A 84 -6.31 3.73 -5.18
C GLU A 84 -6.56 4.13 -3.71
N ILE A 85 -5.54 4.68 -3.06
CA ILE A 85 -5.65 5.28 -1.73
C ILE A 85 -5.31 6.77 -1.87
N THR A 86 -6.28 7.62 -1.54
CA THR A 86 -6.13 9.07 -1.47
C THR A 86 -5.92 9.47 0.00
N PRO A 87 -4.73 10.00 0.38
CA PRO A 87 -4.44 10.42 1.75
C PRO A 87 -5.27 11.62 2.24
#